data_AF-X6N931-F1
#
_entry.id   AF-X6N931-F1
#
_cell.length_a   1.000
_cell.length_b   1.000
_cell.length_c   1.000
_cell.angle_alpha   90.00
_cell.angle_beta   90.00
_cell.angle_gamma   90.00
#
_symmetry.space_group_name_H-M   'P 1'
#
loop_
_entity.id
_entity.type
_entity.pdbx_description
1 polymer ?
#
loop_
_entity_poly.entity_id
_entity_poly.type
_entity_poly.pdbx_seq_one_letter_code
_entity_poly.pdbx_strand_id
1 'polypeptide(L)'
;VLFAAIQAYQSPQNYTKLKCHDIRALSQALQYLTPPRFIAKLLYFYQLHDWFVTNAIVKIHSTERIAKELTDDFESGWIHWCNSTQTLEMVERLLVQLIELVSEPQLRVCRGTDADSDETSLEYELIHWLALHKATYSELCQRVEAMHEKVNCTRVLQRIADHKEPEASESGKFRLKHKHYVNVNPYFHKYTETEKQQVLQVLQAKAEQLVTNSLVKTKQKISKRTKCDPSKADKKKESDQLLWSSQWLTVTYSDREGLELLGTSWMAIMWNCVLHHTFVNDTQRFTPNAFAHCLRLIALAIETLCNGKISKQDKLFGQIVRNLTSRFHFRLTNGFDYRQHEEIMKNRETQRLKQASVSCSNEQVAAKIKEHLDSISNPPIQSMYHDPEIVEFLNKLELFKKRHSTVLFVLFAILEESESEREEEEEEEEEEEEEENKGRKVITITHYM
;
A
#
# COMPACT_ATOMS: atom_id res chain seq x y z
N VAL A 1 15.18 -20.68 25.52
CA VAL A 1 14.70 -20.84 24.13
C VAL A 1 14.46 -19.49 23.46
N LEU A 2 13.61 -18.60 24.01
CA LEU A 2 13.34 -17.25 23.48
C LEU A 2 14.60 -16.38 23.29
N PHE A 3 15.50 -16.35 24.28
CA PHE A 3 16.74 -15.57 24.21
C PHE A 3 17.76 -16.13 23.21
N ALA A 4 17.79 -17.46 23.04
CA ALA A 4 18.64 -18.13 22.05
C ALA A 4 18.12 -17.92 20.62
N ALA A 5 16.79 -17.83 20.43
CA ALA A 5 16.19 -17.47 19.14
C ALA A 5 16.49 -16.01 18.77
N ILE A 6 16.42 -15.08 19.72
CA ILE A 6 16.78 -13.66 19.51
C ILE A 6 18.29 -13.52 19.22
N GLN A 7 19.16 -14.22 19.95
CA GLN A 7 20.60 -14.23 19.67
C GLN A 7 20.92 -14.86 18.30
N ALA A 8 20.17 -15.88 17.88
CA ALA A 8 20.28 -16.42 16.53
C ALA A 8 19.88 -15.38 15.47
N TYR A 9 18.85 -14.57 15.71
CA TYR A 9 18.46 -13.46 14.83
C TYR A 9 19.46 -12.29 14.81
N GLN A 10 20.24 -12.10 15.88
CA GLN A 10 21.28 -11.08 15.94
C GLN A 10 22.59 -11.50 15.27
N SER A 11 22.77 -12.79 14.97
CA SER A 11 23.97 -13.28 14.28
C SER A 11 23.92 -12.91 12.78
N PRO A 12 24.88 -12.14 12.26
CA PRO A 12 24.96 -11.77 10.83
C PRO A 12 24.96 -12.97 9.87
N GLN A 13 25.37 -14.14 10.37
CA GLN A 13 25.45 -15.39 9.62
C GLN A 13 24.08 -16.04 9.36
N ASN A 14 23.04 -15.66 10.13
CA ASN A 14 21.67 -16.13 9.91
C ASN A 14 20.88 -15.19 9.00
N TYR A 15 21.32 -13.93 8.82
CA TYR A 15 20.78 -13.02 7.80
C TYR A 15 21.02 -13.51 6.37
N THR A 16 22.09 -14.26 6.12
CA THR A 16 22.34 -14.86 4.79
C THR A 16 21.44 -16.07 4.50
N LYS A 17 20.85 -16.68 5.55
CA LYS A 17 19.85 -17.76 5.41
C LYS A 17 18.44 -17.22 5.23
N LEU A 18 18.17 -16.01 5.72
CA LEU A 18 17.04 -15.19 5.33
C LEU A 18 17.27 -14.73 3.88
N LYS A 19 16.98 -15.60 2.91
CA LYS A 19 16.83 -15.12 1.53
C LYS A 19 15.79 -14.00 1.60
N CYS A 20 16.12 -12.83 1.08
CA CYS A 20 15.30 -11.63 0.98
C CYS A 20 13.89 -11.82 0.37
N HIS A 21 13.56 -13.04 -0.05
CA HIS A 21 12.29 -13.47 -0.62
C HIS A 21 11.46 -14.35 0.32
N ASP A 22 11.96 -14.70 1.52
CA ASP A 22 11.23 -15.55 2.45
C ASP A 22 10.24 -14.72 3.27
N ILE A 23 9.06 -14.48 2.69
CA ILE A 23 7.96 -13.74 3.32
C ILE A 23 7.55 -14.41 4.65
N ARG A 24 7.74 -15.73 4.81
CA ARG A 24 7.51 -16.41 6.10
C ARG A 24 8.44 -15.88 7.18
N ALA A 25 9.69 -15.64 6.83
CA ALA A 25 10.67 -15.15 7.78
C ALA A 25 10.48 -13.66 8.10
N LEU A 26 10.00 -12.85 7.14
CA LEU A 26 9.55 -11.48 7.40
C LEU A 26 8.32 -11.46 8.32
N SER A 27 7.33 -12.32 8.07
CA SER A 27 6.16 -12.48 8.94
C SER A 27 6.57 -12.92 10.35
N GLN A 28 7.51 -13.86 10.46
CA GLN A 28 8.05 -14.28 11.75
C GLN A 28 8.81 -13.14 12.46
N ALA A 29 9.60 -12.36 11.73
CA ALA A 29 10.26 -11.18 12.29
C ALA A 29 9.26 -10.13 12.78
N LEU A 30 8.16 -9.92 12.05
CA LEU A 30 7.05 -9.04 12.47
C LEU A 30 6.39 -9.53 13.77
N GLN A 31 6.29 -10.83 14.01
CA GLN A 31 5.76 -11.34 15.29
C GLN A 31 6.70 -11.06 16.47
N TYR A 32 8.01 -11.05 16.24
CA TYR A 32 9.00 -10.81 17.29
C TYR A 32 9.32 -9.34 17.52
N LEU A 33 9.11 -8.50 16.51
CA LEU A 33 9.38 -7.07 16.55
C LEU A 33 8.06 -6.31 16.62
N THR A 34 8.01 -5.21 17.38
CA THR A 34 6.86 -4.33 17.25
C THR A 34 6.78 -3.78 15.82
N PRO A 35 5.58 -3.59 15.23
CA PRO A 35 5.44 -3.14 13.85
C PRO A 35 6.31 -1.92 13.47
N PRO A 36 6.47 -0.88 14.32
CA PRO A 36 7.38 0.22 14.02
C PRO A 36 8.86 -0.17 13.94
N ARG A 37 9.32 -1.09 14.81
CA ARG A 37 10.70 -1.60 14.79
C ARG A 37 10.95 -2.49 13.57
N PHE A 38 9.96 -3.30 13.21
CA PHE A 38 10.00 -4.12 12.01
C PHE A 38 10.18 -3.26 10.75
N ILE A 39 9.33 -2.24 10.57
CA ILE A 39 9.42 -1.36 9.39
C ILE A 39 10.75 -0.60 9.36
N ALA A 40 11.23 -0.08 10.48
CA ALA A 40 12.53 0.58 10.52
C ALA A 40 13.68 -0.34 10.08
N LYS A 41 13.66 -1.62 10.50
CA LYS A 41 14.63 -2.62 10.06
C LYS A 41 14.47 -2.99 8.60
N LEU A 42 13.25 -3.06 8.10
CA LEU A 42 12.96 -3.32 6.69
C LEU A 42 13.47 -2.19 5.80
N LEU A 43 13.24 -0.94 6.17
CA LEU A 43 13.77 0.22 5.46
C LEU A 43 15.30 0.27 5.47
N TYR A 44 15.93 -0.07 6.60
CA TYR A 44 17.38 -0.20 6.69
C TYR A 44 17.91 -1.33 5.80
N PHE A 45 17.22 -2.48 5.79
CA PHE A 45 17.56 -3.62 4.94
C PHE A 45 17.50 -3.26 3.45
N TYR A 46 16.49 -2.48 3.05
CA TYR A 46 16.38 -1.92 1.71
C TYR A 46 17.21 -0.64 1.50
N GLN A 47 18.00 -0.20 2.48
CA GLN A 47 18.83 1.01 2.38
C GLN A 47 18.05 2.27 1.95
N LEU A 48 16.75 2.37 2.29
CA LEU A 48 15.86 3.43 1.80
C LEU A 48 15.80 4.68 2.69
N HIS A 49 16.56 4.73 3.78
CA HIS A 49 16.56 5.86 4.72
C HIS A 49 16.88 7.20 4.02
N ASP A 50 17.84 7.21 3.10
CA ASP A 50 18.23 8.40 2.34
C ASP A 50 17.20 8.83 1.30
N TRP A 51 16.35 7.91 0.84
CA TRP A 51 15.27 8.23 -0.10
C TRP A 51 14.21 9.13 0.52
N PHE A 52 14.01 9.02 1.84
CA PHE A 52 13.06 9.86 2.60
C PHE A 52 13.63 11.23 2.98
N VAL A 53 14.92 11.48 2.76
CA VAL A 53 15.54 12.79 3.02
C VAL A 53 15.23 13.74 1.87
N THR A 54 14.48 14.81 2.18
CA THR A 54 13.98 15.82 1.22
C THR A 54 15.04 16.56 0.39
N ASN A 55 16.34 16.39 0.69
CA ASN A 55 17.45 17.13 0.06
C ASN A 55 18.45 16.23 -0.71
N ALA A 56 18.07 15.02 -1.10
CA ALA A 56 19.00 14.01 -1.62
C ALA A 56 19.57 14.25 -3.04
N ILE A 57 19.55 15.46 -3.59
CA ILE A 57 20.29 15.78 -4.83
C ILE A 57 20.90 17.17 -4.73
N VAL A 58 22.01 17.28 -4.01
CA VAL A 58 23.09 18.13 -4.53
C VAL A 58 23.83 17.21 -5.51
N LYS A 59 23.64 17.40 -6.82
CA LYS A 59 24.56 16.84 -7.81
C LYS A 59 25.91 17.51 -7.54
N ILE A 60 26.73 16.89 -6.71
CA ILE A 60 28.09 17.33 -6.49
C ILE A 60 28.82 17.03 -7.79
N HIS A 61 28.92 18.03 -8.67
CA HIS A 61 29.86 17.97 -9.77
C HIS A 61 31.26 17.92 -9.14
N SER A 62 31.87 16.74 -9.19
CA SER A 62 33.20 16.53 -8.62
C SER A 62 34.22 17.39 -9.37
N THR A 63 34.50 18.59 -8.86
CA THR A 63 35.84 19.14 -9.02
C THR A 63 36.77 18.27 -8.18
N GLU A 64 37.88 17.79 -8.77
CA GLU A 64 38.84 16.82 -8.19
C GLU A 64 39.26 17.09 -6.74
N ARG A 65 39.12 18.34 -6.28
CA ARG A 65 39.46 18.78 -4.93
C ARG A 65 38.44 18.38 -3.86
N ILE A 66 37.14 18.34 -4.18
CA ILE A 66 36.06 18.04 -3.22
C ILE A 66 35.95 16.52 -2.97
N ALA A 67 36.35 15.70 -3.94
CA ALA A 67 36.34 14.24 -3.84
C ALA A 67 37.23 13.68 -2.71
N LYS A 68 38.17 14.49 -2.20
CA LYS A 68 39.12 14.07 -1.16
C LYS A 68 38.76 14.56 0.25
N GLU A 69 37.87 15.56 0.36
CA GLU A 69 37.40 16.11 1.64
C GLU A 69 36.02 15.56 2.03
N LEU A 70 35.21 15.11 1.06
CA LEU A 70 33.95 14.43 1.33
C LEU A 70 34.09 12.92 1.49
N THR A 71 35.28 12.32 1.37
CA THR A 71 35.53 10.96 1.86
C THR A 71 35.67 11.00 3.38
N ASP A 72 34.54 11.20 4.07
CA ASP A 72 34.41 10.68 5.42
C ASP A 72 34.17 9.17 5.27
N ASP A 73 35.11 8.36 5.76
CA ASP A 73 35.18 6.91 5.51
C ASP A 73 33.94 6.13 5.99
N PHE A 74 33.03 6.78 6.74
CA PHE A 74 31.84 6.14 7.31
C PHE A 74 30.47 6.70 6.86
N GLU A 75 30.36 7.97 6.46
CA GLU A 75 29.03 8.61 6.29
C GLU A 75 28.70 9.14 4.88
N SER A 76 29.67 9.37 3.99
CA SER A 76 29.40 9.88 2.63
C SER A 76 29.34 8.81 1.53
N GLY A 77 29.70 7.56 1.85
CA GLY A 77 29.77 6.47 0.89
C GLY A 77 28.42 5.92 0.40
N TRP A 78 27.32 6.21 1.09
CA TRP A 78 26.02 5.56 0.83
C TRP A 78 25.16 6.31 -0.19
N ILE A 79 25.33 7.63 -0.30
CA ILE A 79 24.56 8.54 -1.18
C ILE A 79 24.87 8.32 -2.68
N HIS A 80 26.01 7.72 -3.02
CA HIS A 80 26.50 7.67 -4.41
C HIS A 80 26.33 6.32 -5.12
N TRP A 81 25.88 5.27 -4.43
CA TRP A 81 25.96 3.89 -4.94
C TRP A 81 24.65 3.30 -5.47
N CYS A 82 23.49 3.88 -5.17
CA CYS A 82 22.25 3.45 -5.81
C CYS A 82 21.90 4.42 -6.95
N ASN A 83 22.06 3.97 -8.19
CA ASN A 83 21.41 4.60 -9.35
C ASN A 83 19.92 4.78 -9.04
N SER A 84 19.32 5.92 -9.41
CA SER A 84 17.88 6.18 -9.22
C SER A 84 17.00 5.02 -9.68
N THR A 85 17.36 4.34 -10.77
CA THR A 85 16.68 3.11 -11.23
C THR A 85 16.70 2.00 -10.18
N GLN A 86 17.86 1.71 -9.60
CA GLN A 86 18.00 0.66 -8.58
C GLN A 86 17.21 1.02 -7.31
N THR A 87 17.27 2.28 -6.87
CA THR A 87 16.47 2.72 -5.72
C THR A 87 14.97 2.55 -5.98
N LEU A 88 14.51 2.87 -7.19
CA LEU A 88 13.10 2.68 -7.57
C LEU A 88 12.70 1.21 -7.56
N GLU A 89 13.54 0.32 -8.09
CA GLU A 89 13.32 -1.13 -8.02
C GLU A 89 13.25 -1.63 -6.56
N MET A 90 14.08 -1.07 -5.67
CA MET A 90 14.06 -1.39 -4.24
C MET A 90 12.78 -0.90 -3.56
N VAL A 91 12.30 0.30 -3.89
CA VAL A 91 11.01 0.82 -3.40
C VAL A 91 9.86 -0.03 -3.89
N GLU A 92 9.82 -0.37 -5.19
CA GLU A 92 8.78 -1.25 -5.75
C GLU A 92 8.77 -2.60 -5.04
N ARG A 93 9.94 -3.22 -4.86
CA ARG A 93 10.06 -4.50 -4.17
C ARG A 93 9.61 -4.40 -2.71
N LEU A 94 9.98 -3.34 -2.00
CA LEU A 94 9.50 -3.09 -0.64
C LEU A 94 7.98 -3.00 -0.61
N LEU A 95 7.37 -2.22 -1.49
CA LEU A 95 5.92 -2.04 -1.52
C LEU A 95 5.20 -3.36 -1.82
N VAL A 96 5.71 -4.16 -2.75
CA VAL A 96 5.19 -5.51 -3.02
C VAL A 96 5.27 -6.39 -1.77
N GLN A 97 6.40 -6.39 -1.06
CA GLN A 97 6.54 -7.17 0.17
C GLN A 97 5.61 -6.71 1.29
N LEU A 98 5.37 -5.41 1.41
CA LEU A 98 4.41 -4.89 2.37
C LEU A 98 2.99 -5.30 2.01
N ILE A 99 2.64 -5.29 0.71
CA ILE A 99 1.35 -5.79 0.24
C ILE A 99 1.21 -7.27 0.58
N GLU A 100 2.22 -8.09 0.31
CA GLU A 100 2.24 -9.52 0.65
C GLU A 100 2.08 -9.72 2.16
N LEU A 101 2.85 -9.02 2.99
CA LEU A 101 2.77 -9.12 4.45
C LEU A 101 1.41 -8.72 5.02
N VAL A 102 0.78 -7.71 4.45
CA VAL A 102 -0.54 -7.23 4.90
C VAL A 102 -1.66 -8.14 4.40
N SER A 103 -1.57 -8.65 3.17
CA SER A 103 -2.68 -9.38 2.51
C SER A 103 -2.66 -10.89 2.71
N GLU A 104 -1.49 -11.49 2.98
CA GLU A 104 -1.38 -12.93 3.13
C GLU A 104 -1.94 -13.42 4.47
N PRO A 105 -2.75 -14.50 4.47
CA PRO A 105 -3.14 -15.15 5.72
C PRO A 105 -1.92 -15.71 6.45
N GLN A 106 -1.97 -15.60 7.78
CA GLN A 106 -1.12 -16.26 8.77
C GLN A 106 -0.03 -17.18 8.18
N LEU A 107 1.09 -16.59 7.78
CA LEU A 107 2.34 -17.31 7.52
C LEU A 107 2.97 -17.72 8.87
N ARG A 108 2.20 -18.44 9.70
CA ARG A 108 2.65 -18.86 11.02
C ARG A 108 3.53 -20.11 10.89
N VAL A 109 4.80 -19.93 11.24
CA VAL A 109 5.74 -21.01 11.61
C VAL A 109 5.27 -21.75 12.87
N CYS A 110 4.30 -21.21 13.61
CA CYS A 110 3.69 -21.85 14.77
C CYS A 110 2.16 -21.70 14.70
N ARG A 111 1.50 -22.62 13.97
CA ARG A 111 0.04 -22.71 13.99
C ARG A 111 -0.42 -23.05 15.41
N GLY A 112 -1.45 -22.35 15.88
CA GLY A 112 -2.32 -22.89 16.93
C GLY A 112 -2.97 -24.17 16.41
N THR A 113 -3.26 -25.13 17.27
CA THR A 113 -3.74 -26.48 16.89
C THR A 113 -5.18 -26.53 16.36
N ASP A 114 -5.73 -25.41 15.90
CA ASP A 114 -7.14 -25.28 15.56
C ASP A 114 -7.39 -25.74 14.11
N ALA A 115 -8.09 -26.85 13.97
CA ALA A 115 -8.35 -27.49 12.67
C ALA A 115 -9.09 -26.60 11.66
N ASP A 116 -9.92 -25.65 12.12
CA ASP A 116 -10.65 -24.71 11.25
C ASP A 116 -9.72 -23.68 10.58
N SER A 117 -8.61 -23.32 11.25
CA SER A 117 -7.58 -22.45 10.69
C SER A 117 -6.81 -23.16 9.57
N ASP A 118 -6.64 -24.48 9.68
CA ASP A 118 -5.94 -25.29 8.69
C ASP A 118 -6.77 -25.46 7.41
N GLU A 119 -8.08 -25.72 7.53
CA GLU A 119 -8.98 -25.80 6.36
C GLU A 119 -9.06 -24.48 5.59
N THR A 120 -9.13 -23.34 6.30
CA THR A 120 -9.21 -22.01 5.66
C THR A 120 -7.92 -21.66 4.93
N SER A 121 -6.77 -22.02 5.50
CA SER A 121 -5.46 -21.83 4.87
C SER A 121 -5.33 -22.68 3.60
N LEU A 122 -5.73 -23.95 3.67
CA LEU A 122 -5.75 -24.84 2.50
C LEU A 122 -6.69 -24.32 1.41
N GLU A 123 -7.87 -23.82 1.80
CA GLU A 123 -8.83 -23.21 0.88
C GLU A 123 -8.22 -22.02 0.14
N TYR A 124 -7.55 -21.13 0.87
CA TYR A 124 -6.82 -20.01 0.30
C TYR A 124 -5.79 -20.49 -0.73
N GLU A 125 -4.87 -21.39 -0.36
CA GLU A 125 -3.83 -21.85 -1.28
C GLU A 125 -4.40 -22.51 -2.55
N LEU A 126 -5.41 -23.37 -2.41
CA LEU A 126 -6.02 -24.05 -3.54
C LEU A 126 -6.74 -23.08 -4.50
N ILE A 127 -7.38 -22.03 -3.98
CA ILE A 127 -7.99 -20.98 -4.81
C ILE A 127 -6.92 -20.36 -5.73
N HIS A 128 -5.75 -20.05 -5.19
CA HIS A 128 -4.64 -19.45 -5.93
C HIS A 128 -4.05 -20.40 -6.98
N TRP A 129 -3.83 -21.66 -6.63
CA TRP A 129 -3.31 -22.63 -7.59
C TRP A 129 -4.30 -22.92 -8.73
N LEU A 130 -5.60 -23.00 -8.42
CA LEU A 130 -6.64 -23.23 -9.43
C LEU A 130 -6.98 -21.99 -10.27
N ALA A 131 -6.57 -20.79 -9.83
CA ALA A 131 -6.72 -19.57 -10.61
C ALA A 131 -5.83 -19.57 -11.86
N LEU A 132 -4.62 -20.15 -11.77
CA LEU A 132 -3.67 -20.25 -12.86
C LEU A 132 -4.15 -21.18 -13.98
N HIS A 133 -4.55 -22.39 -13.63
CA HIS A 133 -5.01 -23.39 -14.58
C HIS A 133 -5.85 -24.47 -13.88
N LYS A 134 -6.55 -25.27 -14.69
CA LYS A 134 -7.17 -26.50 -14.20
C LYS A 134 -6.07 -27.47 -13.80
N ALA A 135 -6.25 -28.17 -12.68
CA ALA A 135 -5.25 -29.08 -12.16
C ALA A 135 -5.90 -30.37 -11.65
N THR A 136 -5.15 -31.47 -11.68
CA THR A 136 -5.54 -32.76 -11.12
C THR A 136 -5.38 -32.74 -9.60
N TYR A 137 -6.01 -33.70 -8.90
CA TYR A 137 -5.84 -33.83 -7.45
C TYR A 137 -4.36 -33.99 -7.06
N SER A 138 -3.62 -34.82 -7.79
CA SER A 138 -2.20 -35.10 -7.52
C SER A 138 -1.34 -33.85 -7.66
N GLU A 139 -1.53 -33.07 -8.73
CA GLU A 139 -0.80 -31.81 -8.95
C GLU A 139 -1.05 -30.79 -7.83
N LEU A 140 -2.30 -30.67 -7.37
CA LEU A 140 -2.66 -29.76 -6.27
C LEU A 140 -2.05 -30.22 -4.95
N CYS A 141 -2.13 -31.51 -4.63
CA CYS A 141 -1.51 -32.06 -3.43
C CYS A 141 0.02 -31.91 -3.42
N GLN A 142 0.68 -32.00 -4.57
CA GLN A 142 2.12 -31.76 -4.66
C GLN A 142 2.48 -30.29 -4.40
N ARG A 143 1.65 -29.33 -4.83
CA ARG A 143 1.94 -27.89 -4.68
C ARG A 143 1.68 -27.32 -3.28
N VAL A 144 0.76 -27.89 -2.53
CA VAL A 144 0.37 -27.36 -1.21
C VAL A 144 1.39 -27.73 -0.09
N GLU A 145 2.38 -28.59 -0.37
CA GLU A 145 3.33 -29.17 0.59
C GLU A 145 2.67 -29.96 1.75
N ALA A 146 3.42 -30.91 2.32
CA ALA A 146 2.98 -31.93 3.28
C ALA A 146 2.45 -31.42 4.64
N MET A 147 2.27 -30.11 4.83
CA MET A 147 1.73 -29.53 6.07
C MET A 147 0.27 -29.94 6.34
N HIS A 148 -0.41 -30.60 5.40
CA HIS A 148 -1.86 -30.83 5.46
C HIS A 148 -2.24 -32.32 5.46
N GLU A 149 -1.36 -33.23 5.92
CA GLU A 149 -1.71 -34.64 6.16
C GLU A 149 -2.98 -34.80 7.02
N LYS A 150 -3.29 -33.79 7.85
CA LYS A 150 -4.47 -33.77 8.72
C LYS A 150 -5.74 -33.24 8.06
N VAL A 151 -5.65 -32.50 6.96
CA VAL A 151 -6.79 -31.79 6.36
C VAL A 151 -7.28 -32.49 5.11
N ASN A 152 -8.59 -32.74 5.02
CA ASN A 152 -9.19 -33.40 3.87
C ASN A 152 -9.30 -32.44 2.67
N CYS A 153 -8.30 -32.45 1.79
CA CYS A 153 -8.25 -31.67 0.55
C CYS A 153 -9.50 -31.88 -0.34
N THR A 154 -10.06 -33.09 -0.36
CA THR A 154 -11.27 -33.40 -1.14
C THR A 154 -12.46 -32.55 -0.70
N ARG A 155 -12.66 -32.39 0.61
CA ARG A 155 -13.77 -31.58 1.16
C ARG A 155 -13.66 -30.12 0.71
N VAL A 156 -12.45 -29.55 0.78
CA VAL A 156 -12.20 -28.17 0.37
C VAL A 156 -12.40 -28.00 -1.14
N LEU A 157 -11.85 -28.89 -1.96
CA LEU A 157 -12.01 -28.86 -3.42
C LEU A 157 -13.48 -28.93 -3.86
N GLN A 158 -14.31 -29.73 -3.20
CA GLN A 158 -15.75 -29.77 -3.48
C GLN A 158 -16.43 -28.42 -3.22
N ARG A 159 -15.97 -27.63 -2.24
CA ARG A 159 -16.48 -26.28 -1.97
C ARG A 159 -16.05 -25.30 -3.06
N ILE A 160 -14.78 -25.32 -3.45
CA ILE A 160 -14.18 -24.25 -4.27
C ILE A 160 -14.09 -24.53 -5.77
N ALA A 161 -14.14 -25.78 -6.20
CA ALA A 161 -13.86 -26.17 -7.57
C ALA A 161 -14.98 -27.03 -8.18
N ASP A 162 -15.14 -26.92 -9.50
CA ASP A 162 -15.92 -27.86 -10.30
C ASP A 162 -15.00 -29.01 -10.71
N HIS A 163 -15.36 -30.24 -10.35
CA HIS A 163 -14.68 -31.42 -10.84
C HIS A 163 -15.17 -31.77 -12.24
N LYS A 164 -14.24 -31.90 -13.19
CA LYS A 164 -14.51 -32.47 -14.51
C LYS A 164 -14.08 -33.93 -14.51
N GLU A 165 -15.02 -34.79 -14.85
CA GLU A 165 -14.77 -36.23 -14.97
C GLU A 165 -13.66 -36.52 -15.99
N PRO A 166 -12.88 -37.59 -15.77
CA PRO A 166 -11.84 -38.02 -16.70
C PRO A 166 -12.43 -38.33 -18.08
N GLU A 167 -11.86 -37.73 -19.13
CA GLU A 167 -12.19 -38.07 -20.52
C GLU A 167 -11.17 -39.12 -21.01
N ALA A 168 -11.63 -40.36 -21.16
CA ALA A 168 -10.92 -41.54 -21.69
C ALA A 168 -9.52 -41.83 -21.10
N SER A 169 -8.52 -41.02 -21.45
CA SER A 169 -7.11 -41.17 -21.05
C SER A 169 -6.61 -40.05 -20.13
N GLU A 170 -7.37 -38.98 -19.93
CA GLU A 170 -6.99 -37.90 -19.00
C GLU A 170 -7.57 -38.15 -17.60
N SER A 171 -6.80 -37.83 -16.56
CA SER A 171 -7.30 -37.80 -15.19
C SER A 171 -8.29 -36.66 -14.96
N GLY A 172 -9.19 -36.83 -13.99
CA GLY A 172 -10.16 -35.79 -13.61
C GLY A 172 -9.48 -34.49 -13.20
N LYS A 173 -10.00 -33.36 -13.68
CA LYS A 173 -9.42 -32.03 -13.47
C LYS A 173 -10.37 -31.14 -12.68
N PHE A 174 -9.83 -30.39 -11.72
CA PHE A 174 -10.55 -29.39 -10.97
C PHE A 174 -10.41 -28.02 -11.64
N ARG A 175 -11.50 -27.25 -11.66
CA ARG A 175 -11.54 -25.88 -12.15
C ARG A 175 -12.11 -24.97 -11.08
N LEU A 176 -11.46 -23.84 -10.80
CA LEU A 176 -11.98 -22.86 -9.84
C LEU A 176 -13.40 -22.41 -10.19
N LYS A 177 -14.31 -22.43 -9.20
CA LYS A 177 -15.66 -21.91 -9.37
C LYS A 177 -15.62 -20.40 -9.57
N HIS A 178 -16.53 -19.89 -10.41
CA HIS A 178 -16.52 -18.48 -10.78
C HIS A 178 -16.59 -17.51 -9.57
N LYS A 179 -17.38 -17.87 -8.55
CA LYS A 179 -17.56 -17.08 -7.32
C LYS A 179 -16.27 -16.87 -6.52
N HIS A 180 -15.26 -17.71 -6.70
CA HIS A 180 -14.02 -17.68 -5.92
C HIS A 180 -12.89 -16.90 -6.59
N TYR A 181 -13.08 -16.44 -7.84
CA TYR A 181 -12.12 -15.55 -8.49
C TYR A 181 -11.99 -14.20 -7.76
N VAL A 182 -13.00 -13.79 -7.00
CA VAL A 182 -12.93 -12.59 -6.16
C VAL A 182 -11.97 -12.73 -4.98
N ASN A 183 -11.62 -13.96 -4.61
CA ASN A 183 -10.71 -14.27 -3.50
C ASN A 183 -9.27 -14.51 -3.97
N VAL A 184 -9.00 -14.35 -5.27
CA VAL A 184 -7.66 -14.55 -5.83
C VAL A 184 -6.84 -13.29 -5.59
N ASN A 185 -5.80 -13.44 -4.79
CA ASN A 185 -4.77 -12.44 -4.55
C ASN A 185 -3.66 -12.56 -5.62
N PRO A 186 -3.44 -11.53 -6.46
CA PRO A 186 -2.32 -11.53 -7.40
C PRO A 186 -0.94 -11.52 -6.72
N TYR A 187 -0.89 -11.16 -5.44
CA TYR A 187 0.32 -11.09 -4.62
C TYR A 187 0.50 -12.32 -3.74
N PHE A 188 -0.08 -13.45 -4.15
CA PHE A 188 0.15 -14.68 -3.43
C PHE A 188 1.64 -15.03 -3.39
N HIS A 189 2.18 -15.15 -2.19
CA HIS A 189 3.62 -15.25 -1.93
C HIS A 189 4.31 -16.44 -2.61
N LYS A 190 3.57 -17.48 -3.00
CA LYS A 190 4.12 -18.66 -3.71
C LYS A 190 4.13 -18.50 -5.23
N TYR A 191 3.56 -17.44 -5.78
CA TYR A 191 3.65 -17.18 -7.21
C TYR A 191 5.06 -16.73 -7.59
N THR A 192 5.54 -17.27 -8.70
CA THR A 192 6.62 -16.67 -9.48
C THR A 192 6.12 -15.40 -10.18
N GLU A 193 7.03 -14.53 -10.61
CA GLU A 193 6.64 -13.31 -11.34
C GLU A 193 5.85 -13.63 -12.63
N THR A 194 6.19 -14.74 -13.31
CA THR A 194 5.45 -15.21 -14.48
C THR A 194 4.04 -15.68 -14.14
N GLU A 195 3.87 -16.38 -13.02
CA GLU A 195 2.55 -16.83 -12.55
C GLU A 195 1.69 -15.65 -12.11
N LYS A 196 2.28 -14.66 -11.43
CA LYS A 196 1.61 -13.42 -11.07
C LYS A 196 1.07 -12.67 -12.30
N GLN A 197 1.89 -12.52 -13.34
CA GLN A 197 1.44 -11.92 -14.61
C GLN A 197 0.31 -12.73 -15.25
N GLN A 198 0.41 -14.07 -15.23
CA GLN A 198 -0.64 -14.94 -15.75
C GLN A 198 -1.96 -14.78 -14.96
N VAL A 199 -1.90 -14.71 -13.62
CA VAL A 199 -3.09 -14.50 -12.79
C VAL A 199 -3.74 -13.15 -13.07
N LEU A 200 -2.94 -12.09 -13.21
CA LEU A 200 -3.46 -10.78 -13.58
C LEU A 200 -4.21 -10.82 -14.92
N GLN A 201 -3.65 -11.51 -15.93
CA GLN A 201 -4.32 -11.70 -17.22
C GLN A 201 -5.62 -12.50 -17.09
N VAL A 202 -5.63 -13.57 -16.29
CA VAL A 202 -6.84 -14.37 -16.02
C VAL A 202 -7.91 -13.52 -15.34
N LEU A 203 -7.55 -12.74 -14.32
CA LEU A 203 -8.48 -11.86 -13.60
C LEU A 203 -9.04 -10.78 -14.52
N GLN A 204 -8.20 -10.19 -15.37
CA GLN A 204 -8.64 -9.22 -16.38
C GLN A 204 -9.64 -9.85 -17.35
N ALA A 205 -9.31 -11.00 -17.96
CA ALA A 205 -10.20 -11.68 -18.89
C ALA A 205 -11.54 -12.07 -18.22
N LYS A 206 -11.51 -12.44 -16.93
CA LYS A 206 -12.73 -12.74 -16.15
C LYS A 206 -13.57 -11.50 -15.89
N ALA A 207 -12.95 -10.37 -15.57
CA ALA A 207 -13.63 -9.09 -15.41
C ALA A 207 -14.31 -8.67 -16.74
N GLU A 208 -13.59 -8.75 -17.86
CA GLU A 208 -14.13 -8.44 -19.19
C GLU A 208 -15.31 -9.34 -19.59
N GLN A 209 -15.19 -10.65 -19.32
CA GLN A 209 -16.25 -11.62 -19.56
C GLN A 209 -17.51 -11.27 -18.76
N LEU A 210 -17.36 -10.87 -17.51
CA LEU A 210 -18.46 -10.47 -16.64
C LEU A 210 -19.15 -9.17 -17.12
N VAL A 211 -18.37 -8.16 -17.50
CA VAL A 211 -18.89 -6.90 -18.08
C VAL A 211 -19.71 -7.19 -19.33
N THR A 212 -19.16 -8.01 -20.24
CA THR A 212 -19.84 -8.39 -21.50
C THR A 212 -21.16 -9.10 -21.22
N ASN A 213 -21.17 -10.05 -20.27
CA ASN A 213 -22.38 -10.77 -19.89
C ASN A 213 -23.46 -9.84 -19.27
N SER A 214 -23.06 -8.83 -18.50
CA SER A 214 -23.98 -7.84 -17.91
C SER A 214 -24.63 -6.95 -18.99
N LEU A 215 -23.86 -6.55 -20.00
CA LEU A 215 -24.35 -5.75 -21.14
C LEU A 215 -25.34 -6.54 -22.00
N VAL A 216 -25.06 -7.80 -22.32
CA VAL A 216 -25.96 -8.67 -23.11
C VAL A 216 -27.29 -8.88 -22.38
N LYS A 217 -27.26 -9.17 -21.07
CA LYS A 217 -28.47 -9.31 -20.25
C LYS A 217 -29.28 -8.01 -20.21
N THR A 218 -28.61 -6.85 -20.18
CA THR A 218 -29.29 -5.55 -20.17
C THR A 218 -29.97 -5.26 -21.50
N LYS A 219 -29.32 -5.53 -22.65
CA LYS A 219 -29.93 -5.38 -23.99
C LYS A 219 -31.14 -6.29 -24.20
N GLN A 220 -31.06 -7.56 -23.77
CA GLN A 220 -32.20 -8.49 -23.84
C GLN A 220 -33.37 -8.07 -22.95
N LYS A 221 -33.10 -7.44 -21.80
CA LYS A 221 -34.14 -6.97 -20.87
C LYS A 221 -34.81 -5.68 -21.36
N ILE A 222 -34.09 -4.79 -22.04
CA ILE A 222 -34.67 -3.59 -22.69
C ILE A 222 -35.60 -3.99 -23.84
N SER A 223 -35.26 -5.03 -24.61
CA SER A 223 -36.11 -5.57 -25.68
C SER A 223 -37.38 -6.28 -25.18
N LYS A 224 -37.50 -6.58 -23.87
CA LYS A 224 -38.63 -7.33 -23.29
C LYS A 224 -39.43 -6.55 -22.25
N ARG A 225 -39.20 -5.24 -22.10
CA ARG A 225 -39.88 -4.42 -21.07
C ARG A 225 -41.19 -3.82 -21.61
N THR A 226 -42.20 -4.69 -21.73
CA THR A 226 -43.63 -4.31 -21.60
C THR A 226 -44.12 -4.97 -20.32
N LYS A 227 -44.28 -4.17 -19.26
CA LYS A 227 -44.73 -4.53 -17.88
C LYS A 227 -43.83 -5.52 -17.11
N CYS A 228 -43.25 -5.07 -15.99
CA CYS A 228 -43.41 -5.69 -14.65
C CYS A 228 -42.35 -5.29 -13.61
N ASP A 229 -42.89 -5.24 -12.40
CA ASP A 229 -42.41 -5.51 -11.03
C ASP A 229 -41.07 -4.98 -10.50
N PRO A 230 -41.10 -4.20 -9.39
CA PRO A 230 -39.92 -3.67 -8.71
C PRO A 230 -39.13 -4.68 -7.84
N SER A 231 -39.63 -5.91 -7.60
CA SER A 231 -39.01 -6.86 -6.64
C SER A 231 -37.76 -7.63 -7.14
N LYS A 232 -37.31 -7.42 -8.38
CA LYS A 232 -36.11 -8.09 -8.96
C LYS A 232 -34.87 -7.19 -9.05
N ALA A 233 -34.85 -6.04 -8.38
CA ALA A 233 -33.74 -5.10 -8.44
C ALA A 233 -32.51 -5.55 -7.62
N ASP A 234 -32.70 -6.25 -6.49
CA ASP A 234 -31.61 -6.49 -5.53
C ASP A 234 -30.55 -7.48 -6.00
N LYS A 235 -30.94 -8.55 -6.71
CA LYS A 235 -29.98 -9.55 -7.23
C LYS A 235 -29.03 -9.00 -8.32
N LYS A 236 -29.32 -7.84 -8.90
CA LYS A 236 -28.44 -7.21 -9.91
C LYS A 236 -27.28 -6.44 -9.25
N LYS A 237 -27.50 -5.84 -8.07
CA LYS A 237 -26.46 -5.09 -7.35
C LYS A 237 -25.29 -5.99 -6.91
N GLU A 238 -25.60 -7.20 -6.46
CA GLU A 238 -24.60 -8.16 -5.96
C GLU A 238 -23.61 -8.62 -7.05
N SER A 239 -24.12 -8.91 -8.26
CA SER A 239 -23.28 -9.31 -9.41
C SER A 239 -22.36 -8.20 -9.91
N ASP A 240 -22.79 -6.94 -9.87
CA ASP A 240 -21.99 -5.79 -10.31
C ASP A 240 -21.02 -5.32 -9.20
N GLN A 241 -21.19 -5.75 -7.95
CA GLN A 241 -20.27 -5.48 -6.83
C GLN A 241 -19.09 -6.47 -6.81
N LEU A 242 -19.37 -7.76 -7.08
CA LEU A 242 -18.36 -8.82 -7.25
C LEU A 242 -17.34 -8.53 -8.37
N LEU A 243 -17.76 -7.74 -9.35
CA LEU A 243 -17.03 -7.42 -10.58
C LEU A 243 -15.83 -6.50 -10.36
N TRP A 244 -15.91 -5.60 -9.36
CA TRP A 244 -14.88 -4.60 -9.09
C TRP A 244 -14.05 -4.96 -7.87
N SER A 245 -14.58 -5.77 -6.94
CA SER A 245 -13.80 -6.34 -5.84
C SER A 245 -12.74 -7.34 -6.30
N SER A 246 -12.92 -7.99 -7.46
CA SER A 246 -12.02 -9.05 -7.96
C SER A 246 -10.64 -8.59 -8.44
N GLN A 247 -10.39 -7.28 -8.54
CA GLN A 247 -9.05 -6.76 -8.90
C GLN A 247 -8.30 -6.20 -7.70
N TRP A 248 -8.99 -5.99 -6.58
CA TRP A 248 -8.39 -5.40 -5.40
C TRP A 248 -8.02 -6.52 -4.44
N LEU A 249 -6.84 -6.39 -3.86
CA LEU A 249 -6.43 -7.27 -2.77
C LEU A 249 -7.52 -7.22 -1.69
N THR A 250 -7.82 -8.38 -1.12
CA THR A 250 -8.74 -8.47 0.01
C THR A 250 -7.99 -8.71 1.30
N VAL A 251 -8.35 -7.98 2.35
CA VAL A 251 -7.90 -8.23 3.73
C VAL A 251 -8.67 -9.35 4.41
N THR A 252 -9.56 -10.05 3.70
CA THR A 252 -10.39 -11.15 4.24
C THR A 252 -9.55 -12.24 4.88
N TYR A 253 -8.32 -12.46 4.42
CA TYR A 253 -7.43 -13.49 4.93
C TYR A 253 -6.35 -12.94 5.88
N SER A 254 -6.12 -11.63 5.91
CA SER A 254 -5.13 -10.96 6.78
C SER A 254 -5.34 -11.23 8.27
N ASP A 255 -4.24 -11.34 9.01
CA ASP A 255 -4.25 -11.38 10.47
C ASP A 255 -4.13 -9.99 11.09
N ARG A 256 -4.37 -9.90 12.40
CA ARG A 256 -4.38 -8.60 13.10
C ARG A 256 -2.99 -7.97 13.07
N GLU A 257 -1.94 -8.76 13.25
CA GLU A 257 -0.56 -8.32 13.28
C GLU A 257 -0.09 -7.75 11.93
N GLY A 258 -0.50 -8.35 10.80
CA GLY A 258 -0.28 -7.80 9.47
C GLY A 258 -1.02 -6.48 9.27
N LEU A 259 -2.26 -6.38 9.77
CA LEU A 259 -3.04 -5.15 9.72
C LEU A 259 -2.47 -4.04 10.61
N GLU A 260 -1.80 -4.38 11.73
CA GLU A 260 -1.12 -3.41 12.60
C GLU A 260 -0.02 -2.63 11.87
N LEU A 261 0.58 -3.19 10.81
CA LEU A 261 1.53 -2.46 9.95
C LEU A 261 0.92 -1.18 9.38
N LEU A 262 -0.36 -1.22 9.00
CA LEU A 262 -1.08 -0.10 8.40
C LEU A 262 -1.29 1.06 9.40
N GLY A 263 -1.36 0.74 10.69
CA GLY A 263 -1.50 1.71 11.78
C GLY A 263 -0.18 2.37 12.21
N THR A 264 0.96 1.92 11.70
CA THR A 264 2.26 2.49 12.11
C THR A 264 2.49 3.90 11.56
N SER A 265 3.17 4.74 12.34
CA SER A 265 3.59 6.08 11.88
C SER A 265 4.49 6.03 10.64
N TRP A 266 5.25 4.94 10.48
CA TRP A 266 6.06 4.71 9.28
C TRP A 266 5.22 4.49 8.03
N MET A 267 4.11 3.77 8.14
CA MET A 267 3.20 3.61 7.00
C MET A 267 2.66 4.97 6.54
N ALA A 268 2.32 5.85 7.48
CA ALA A 268 1.95 7.23 7.17
C ALA A 268 3.07 8.00 6.45
N ILE A 269 4.32 7.85 6.91
CA ILE A 269 5.49 8.46 6.25
C ILE A 269 5.66 7.89 4.84
N MET A 270 5.55 6.57 4.66
CA MET A 270 5.68 5.94 3.35
C MET A 270 4.60 6.42 2.39
N TRP A 271 3.34 6.44 2.81
CA TRP A 271 2.25 6.99 1.99
C TRP A 271 2.52 8.45 1.63
N ASN A 272 2.88 9.28 2.60
CA ASN A 272 3.16 10.70 2.36
C ASN A 272 4.35 10.93 1.45
N CYS A 273 5.44 10.20 1.62
CA CYS A 273 6.65 10.37 0.84
C CYS A 273 6.49 9.79 -0.56
N VAL A 274 5.96 8.58 -0.69
CA VAL A 274 5.70 7.96 -2.00
C VAL A 274 4.71 8.79 -2.79
N LEU A 275 3.58 9.17 -2.22
CA LEU A 275 2.61 9.98 -2.95
C LEU A 275 3.15 11.38 -3.24
N HIS A 276 3.87 12.02 -2.33
CA HIS A 276 4.45 13.34 -2.60
C HIS A 276 5.51 13.31 -3.70
N HIS A 277 6.44 12.34 -3.67
CA HIS A 277 7.45 12.20 -4.72
C HIS A 277 6.81 11.81 -6.06
N THR A 278 5.80 10.94 -6.01
CA THR A 278 5.04 10.50 -7.17
C THR A 278 4.20 11.62 -7.80
N PHE A 279 3.47 12.40 -6.99
CA PHE A 279 2.47 13.35 -7.49
C PHE A 279 2.98 14.77 -7.67
N VAL A 280 3.93 15.21 -6.84
CA VAL A 280 4.18 16.66 -6.66
C VAL A 280 5.53 17.08 -7.21
N ASN A 281 6.60 16.31 -6.98
CA ASN A 281 7.94 16.90 -6.99
C ASN A 281 9.02 16.18 -7.79
N ASP A 282 8.85 14.91 -8.19
CA ASP A 282 9.97 14.19 -8.79
C ASP A 282 9.56 13.24 -9.93
N THR A 283 9.59 13.77 -11.15
CA THR A 283 9.39 12.97 -12.37
C THR A 283 10.51 11.95 -12.60
N GLN A 284 11.65 12.06 -11.90
CA GLN A 284 12.78 11.13 -12.02
C GLN A 284 12.74 10.01 -10.97
N ARG A 285 12.06 10.22 -9.84
CA ARG A 285 11.87 9.23 -8.76
C ARG A 285 10.44 8.67 -8.71
N PHE A 286 9.84 8.54 -9.89
CA PHE A 286 8.52 7.97 -10.06
C PHE A 286 8.58 6.78 -11.01
N THR A 287 7.87 5.72 -10.63
CA THR A 287 7.45 4.70 -11.59
C THR A 287 5.94 4.50 -11.47
N PRO A 288 5.26 4.20 -12.59
CA PRO A 288 3.84 3.88 -12.57
C PRO A 288 3.52 2.67 -11.67
N ASN A 289 4.47 1.74 -11.51
CA ASN A 289 4.35 0.59 -10.62
C ASN A 289 4.40 0.97 -9.14
N ALA A 290 5.40 1.74 -8.70
CA ALA A 290 5.53 2.15 -7.30
C ALA A 290 4.26 2.87 -6.83
N PHE A 291 3.71 3.72 -7.70
CA PHE A 291 2.45 4.38 -7.46
C PHE A 291 1.27 3.43 -7.31
N ALA A 292 1.12 2.51 -8.26
CA ALA A 292 0.06 1.50 -8.21
C ALA A 292 0.16 0.63 -6.94
N HIS A 293 1.37 0.28 -6.50
CA HIS A 293 1.58 -0.45 -5.25
C HIS A 293 1.24 0.39 -4.01
N CYS A 294 1.59 1.68 -4.00
CA CYS A 294 1.19 2.57 -2.91
C CYS A 294 -0.34 2.69 -2.81
N LEU A 295 -1.04 2.86 -3.93
CA LEU A 295 -2.50 2.89 -3.95
C LEU A 295 -3.12 1.58 -3.47
N ARG A 296 -2.49 0.44 -3.76
CA ARG A 296 -2.94 -0.86 -3.26
C ARG A 296 -2.80 -0.98 -1.75
N LEU A 297 -1.71 -0.49 -1.15
CA LEU A 297 -1.57 -0.44 0.32
C LEU A 297 -2.64 0.45 0.97
N ILE A 298 -2.96 1.59 0.35
CA ILE A 298 -4.03 2.48 0.82
C ILE A 298 -5.39 1.77 0.71
N ALA A 299 -5.64 1.08 -0.40
CA ALA A 299 -6.88 0.31 -0.56
C ALA A 299 -7.01 -0.81 0.47
N LEU A 300 -5.92 -1.52 0.79
CA LEU A 300 -5.88 -2.50 1.89
C LEU A 300 -6.23 -1.85 3.23
N ALA A 301 -5.69 -0.66 3.52
CA ALA A 301 -6.02 0.08 4.74
C ALA A 301 -7.51 0.46 4.79
N ILE A 302 -8.09 0.95 3.70
CA ILE A 302 -9.51 1.29 3.64
C ILE A 302 -10.39 0.04 3.82
N GLU A 303 -10.07 -1.04 3.11
CA GLU A 303 -10.83 -2.29 3.24
C GLU A 303 -10.74 -2.84 4.67
N THR A 304 -9.59 -2.68 5.33
CA THR A 304 -9.41 -3.05 6.73
C THR A 304 -10.41 -2.32 7.63
N LEU A 305 -10.58 -1.01 7.42
CA LEU A 305 -11.56 -0.19 8.14
C LEU A 305 -13.00 -0.61 7.82
N CYS A 306 -13.29 -1.06 6.59
CA CYS A 306 -14.63 -1.42 6.14
C CYS A 306 -15.07 -2.86 6.45
N ASN A 307 -14.15 -3.82 6.53
CA ASN A 307 -14.45 -5.26 6.67
C ASN A 307 -14.85 -5.63 8.11
N GLY A 308 -14.76 -4.71 9.08
CA GLY A 308 -15.13 -4.95 10.48
C GLY A 308 -14.19 -5.90 11.22
N LYS A 309 -13.06 -6.30 10.60
CA LYS A 309 -11.98 -7.04 11.27
C LYS A 309 -11.34 -6.26 12.42
N ILE A 310 -11.38 -4.94 12.31
CA ILE A 310 -10.97 -4.01 13.36
C ILE A 310 -12.22 -3.28 13.82
N SER A 311 -12.50 -3.35 15.12
CA SER A 311 -13.60 -2.58 15.72
C SER A 311 -13.33 -1.08 15.58
N LYS A 312 -14.37 -0.26 15.38
CA LYS A 312 -14.24 1.21 15.39
C LYS A 312 -13.60 1.74 16.68
N GLN A 313 -13.86 1.06 17.80
CA GLN A 313 -13.33 1.39 19.12
C GLN A 313 -11.89 0.89 19.33
N ASP A 314 -11.33 0.13 18.38
CA ASP A 314 -9.96 -0.35 18.48
C ASP A 314 -8.99 0.81 18.22
N LYS A 315 -7.97 0.95 19.07
CA LYS A 315 -6.90 1.94 18.90
C LYS A 315 -6.26 1.86 17.51
N LEU A 316 -6.17 0.66 16.93
CA LEU A 316 -5.63 0.46 15.59
C LEU A 316 -6.50 1.12 14.52
N PHE A 317 -7.82 1.12 14.66
CA PHE A 317 -8.74 1.81 13.74
C PHE A 317 -8.42 3.31 13.70
N GLY A 318 -8.38 3.95 14.87
CA GLY A 318 -8.04 5.37 15.00
C GLY A 318 -6.63 5.69 14.47
N GLN A 319 -5.67 4.78 14.63
CA GLN A 319 -4.32 4.94 14.07
C GLN A 319 -4.31 4.88 12.53
N ILE A 320 -5.00 3.91 11.92
CA ILE A 320 -5.09 3.79 10.47
C ILE A 320 -5.81 5.01 9.89
N VAL A 321 -6.94 5.40 10.49
CA VAL A 321 -7.66 6.64 10.10
C VAL A 321 -6.72 7.82 10.21
N ARG A 322 -6.07 8.07 11.36
CA ARG A 322 -5.12 9.18 11.52
C ARG A 322 -3.99 9.18 10.48
N ASN A 323 -3.47 8.02 10.11
CA ASN A 323 -2.45 7.89 9.07
C ASN A 323 -2.98 8.22 7.66
N LEU A 324 -4.22 7.81 7.35
CA LEU A 324 -4.90 8.10 6.09
C LEU A 324 -5.50 9.51 6.01
N THR A 325 -5.69 10.16 7.15
CA THR A 325 -6.39 11.44 7.28
C THR A 325 -5.42 12.51 7.71
N SER A 326 -5.10 12.66 8.99
CA SER A 326 -4.27 13.77 9.49
C SER A 326 -2.87 13.85 8.86
N ARG A 327 -2.26 12.70 8.56
CA ARG A 327 -0.94 12.66 7.90
C ARG A 327 -1.05 12.86 6.40
N PHE A 328 -2.10 12.36 5.77
CA PHE A 328 -2.33 12.39 4.32
C PHE A 328 -2.92 13.74 3.85
N HIS A 329 -3.82 14.32 4.65
CA HIS A 329 -4.42 15.65 4.55
C HIS A 329 -3.35 16.75 4.68
N PHE A 330 -2.20 16.44 5.28
CA PHE A 330 -1.05 17.34 5.29
C PHE A 330 -0.40 17.52 3.91
N ARG A 331 -0.84 16.82 2.85
CA ARG A 331 -0.27 16.99 1.49
C ARG A 331 -1.22 16.97 0.30
N LEU A 332 -2.45 16.44 0.41
CA LEU A 332 -3.37 16.41 -0.74
C LEU A 332 -4.35 17.58 -0.83
N THR A 333 -4.72 18.19 0.30
CA THR A 333 -5.80 19.19 0.34
C THR A 333 -5.33 20.65 0.43
N ASN A 334 -4.03 20.94 0.41
CA ASN A 334 -3.55 22.33 0.35
C ASN A 334 -2.30 22.38 -0.55
N GLY A 335 -2.21 23.24 -1.57
CA GLY A 335 -2.60 24.65 -1.46
C GLY A 335 -1.62 25.46 -0.58
N PHE A 336 -0.75 24.81 0.17
CA PHE A 336 0.31 25.40 1.02
C PHE A 336 1.48 24.41 0.98
N ASP A 337 2.38 24.50 0.01
CA ASP A 337 3.60 25.32 0.18
C ASP A 337 4.15 25.90 -1.14
N TYR A 338 3.46 25.71 -2.27
CA TYR A 338 3.98 26.18 -3.56
C TYR A 338 3.89 27.70 -3.77
N ARG A 339 3.37 28.53 -2.86
CA ARG A 339 3.50 30.00 -3.03
C ARG A 339 4.34 30.65 -1.96
N GLN A 340 4.03 30.41 -0.69
CA GLN A 340 4.83 30.98 0.41
C GLN A 340 6.19 30.30 0.55
N HIS A 341 6.26 28.97 0.40
CA HIS A 341 7.52 28.24 0.45
C HIS A 341 8.22 28.14 -0.90
N GLU A 342 7.52 28.25 -2.04
CA GLU A 342 8.17 28.44 -3.34
C GLU A 342 9.04 29.69 -3.33
N GLU A 343 8.53 30.81 -2.81
CA GLU A 343 9.32 32.04 -2.70
C GLU A 343 10.49 31.86 -1.71
N ILE A 344 10.29 31.19 -0.57
CA ILE A 344 11.36 30.91 0.39
C ILE A 344 12.42 29.96 -0.20
N MET A 345 12.02 28.91 -0.91
CA MET A 345 12.91 27.92 -1.54
C MET A 345 13.64 28.54 -2.74
N LYS A 346 12.93 29.33 -3.57
CA LYS A 346 13.51 30.14 -4.65
C LYS A 346 14.49 31.15 -4.10
N ASN A 347 14.19 31.81 -2.98
CA ASN A 347 15.10 32.74 -2.34
C ASN A 347 16.33 32.04 -1.75
N ARG A 348 16.16 30.90 -1.08
CA ARG A 348 17.29 30.10 -0.55
C ARG A 348 18.18 29.57 -1.66
N GLU A 349 17.60 29.05 -2.74
CA GLU A 349 18.35 28.54 -3.88
C GLU A 349 19.05 29.67 -4.64
N THR A 350 18.35 30.80 -4.85
CA THR A 350 18.96 32.03 -5.40
C THR A 350 20.11 32.52 -4.52
N GLN A 351 19.98 32.48 -3.20
CA GLN A 351 21.03 32.87 -2.26
C GLN A 351 22.23 31.93 -2.34
N ARG A 352 22.02 30.62 -2.42
CA ARG A 352 23.09 29.62 -2.61
C ARG A 352 23.81 29.83 -3.94
N LEU A 353 23.08 30.00 -5.03
CA LEU A 353 23.66 30.23 -6.37
C LEU A 353 24.42 31.56 -6.44
N LYS A 354 23.92 32.63 -5.79
CA LYS A 354 24.66 33.89 -5.65
C LYS A 354 25.95 33.71 -4.84
N GLN A 355 25.91 33.00 -3.72
CA GLN A 355 27.10 32.71 -2.91
C GLN A 355 28.12 31.83 -3.67
N ALA A 356 27.64 30.85 -4.43
CA ALA A 356 28.46 30.01 -5.29
C ALA A 356 29.09 30.82 -6.45
N SER A 357 28.33 31.72 -7.08
CA SER A 357 28.84 32.61 -8.14
C SER A 357 29.92 33.56 -7.64
N VAL A 358 29.85 34.04 -6.40
CA VAL A 358 30.87 34.93 -5.80
C VAL A 358 32.13 34.15 -5.44
N SER A 359 31.98 32.88 -5.02
CA SER A 359 33.10 32.02 -4.61
C SER A 359 33.80 31.33 -5.77
N CYS A 360 33.23 31.34 -6.99
CA CYS A 360 33.78 30.62 -8.13
C CYS A 360 34.72 31.50 -8.97
N SER A 361 36.00 31.12 -9.06
CA SER A 361 37.00 31.80 -9.90
C SER A 361 36.94 31.38 -11.39
N ASN A 362 36.10 30.39 -11.72
CA ASN A 362 35.99 29.86 -13.08
C ASN A 362 34.82 30.51 -13.83
N GLU A 363 35.13 31.27 -14.87
CA GLU A 363 34.20 32.05 -15.69
C GLU A 363 33.13 31.18 -16.39
N GLN A 364 33.48 29.95 -16.79
CA GLN A 364 32.52 29.02 -17.41
C GLN A 364 31.51 28.45 -16.41
N VAL A 365 31.93 28.23 -15.17
CA VAL A 365 31.04 27.75 -14.11
C VAL A 365 30.11 28.87 -13.67
N ALA A 366 30.62 30.11 -13.57
CA ALA A 366 29.81 31.29 -13.31
C ALA A 366 28.73 31.52 -14.38
N ALA A 367 29.05 31.32 -15.66
CA ALA A 367 28.08 31.42 -16.76
C ALA A 367 26.94 30.40 -16.64
N LYS A 368 27.23 29.14 -16.28
CA LYS A 368 26.21 28.11 -16.05
C LYS A 368 25.34 28.38 -14.83
N ILE A 369 25.93 28.89 -13.74
CA ILE A 369 25.18 29.30 -12.54
C ILE A 369 24.19 30.44 -12.89
N LYS A 370 24.62 31.38 -13.75
CA LYS A 370 23.78 32.49 -14.22
C LYS A 370 22.61 32.00 -15.09
N GLU A 371 22.87 31.11 -16.04
CA GLU A 371 21.82 30.50 -16.87
C GLU A 371 20.78 29.75 -16.01
N HIS A 372 21.24 29.07 -14.95
CA HIS A 372 20.34 28.40 -14.02
C HIS A 372 19.50 29.38 -13.20
N LEU A 373 20.09 30.48 -12.69
CA LEU A 373 19.37 31.56 -12.02
C LEU A 373 18.26 32.18 -12.90
N ASP A 374 18.53 32.34 -14.19
CA ASP A 374 17.56 32.87 -15.16
C ASP A 374 16.40 31.87 -15.40
N SER A 375 16.69 30.56 -15.40
CA SER A 375 15.66 29.50 -15.53
C SER A 375 14.73 29.39 -14.31
N ILE A 376 15.26 29.56 -13.08
CA ILE A 376 14.47 29.54 -11.83
C ILE A 376 13.58 30.80 -11.75
N SER A 377 14.04 31.91 -12.31
CA SER A 377 13.29 33.16 -12.34
C SER A 377 12.02 33.05 -13.20
N ASN A 378 12.06 32.24 -14.27
CA ASN A 378 10.98 32.06 -15.24
C ASN A 378 10.66 30.57 -15.51
N PRO A 379 10.03 29.84 -14.56
CA PRO A 379 9.73 28.43 -14.77
C PRO A 379 8.66 28.26 -15.86
N PRO A 380 8.81 27.29 -16.79
CA PRO A 380 7.71 26.89 -17.66
C PRO A 380 6.62 26.26 -16.80
N ILE A 381 5.41 26.84 -16.82
CA ILE A 381 4.25 26.34 -16.08
C ILE A 381 3.75 25.09 -16.80
N GLN A 382 4.21 23.91 -16.40
CA GLN A 382 3.59 22.65 -16.79
C GLN A 382 3.27 21.85 -15.52
N SER A 383 2.04 22.02 -15.06
CA SER A 383 1.44 21.23 -13.99
C SER A 383 1.32 19.77 -14.44
N MET A 384 1.79 18.84 -13.61
CA MET A 384 1.72 17.39 -13.85
C MET A 384 0.28 16.88 -14.07
N TYR A 385 -0.73 17.63 -13.60
CA TYR A 385 -2.16 17.35 -13.83
C TYR A 385 -2.60 17.49 -15.30
N HIS A 386 -1.74 18.06 -16.15
CA HIS A 386 -1.96 18.17 -17.59
C HIS A 386 -1.05 17.26 -18.41
N ASP A 387 -0.27 16.38 -17.77
CA ASP A 387 0.47 15.34 -18.48
C ASP A 387 -0.53 14.31 -19.05
N PRO A 388 -0.71 14.25 -20.38
CA PRO A 388 -1.66 13.34 -21.01
C PRO A 388 -1.32 11.88 -20.72
N GLU A 389 -0.03 11.55 -20.53
CA GLU A 389 0.42 10.18 -20.30
C GLU A 389 0.02 9.69 -18.91
N ILE A 390 0.10 10.55 -17.90
CA ILE A 390 -0.32 10.23 -16.54
C ILE A 390 -1.84 10.09 -16.46
N VAL A 391 -2.59 11.00 -17.09
CA VAL A 391 -4.05 10.90 -17.16
C VAL A 391 -4.49 9.65 -17.94
N GLU A 392 -3.84 9.34 -19.06
CA GLU A 392 -4.09 8.12 -19.83
C GLU A 392 -3.71 6.86 -19.03
N PHE A 393 -2.60 6.87 -18.30
CA PHE A 393 -2.18 5.78 -17.42
C PHE A 393 -3.17 5.52 -16.28
N LEU A 394 -3.60 6.57 -15.58
CA LEU A 394 -4.61 6.50 -14.52
C LEU A 394 -5.96 5.98 -15.05
N ASN A 395 -6.32 6.35 -16.28
CA ASN A 395 -7.49 5.81 -16.97
C ASN A 395 -7.31 4.33 -17.38
N LYS A 396 -6.12 3.93 -17.84
CA LYS A 396 -5.77 2.53 -18.17
C LYS A 396 -5.78 1.63 -16.93
N LEU A 397 -5.38 2.17 -15.77
CA LEU A 397 -5.47 1.45 -14.48
C LEU A 397 -6.91 1.37 -13.93
N GLU A 398 -7.89 1.96 -14.61
CA GLU A 398 -9.30 2.04 -14.18
C GLU A 398 -9.53 2.70 -12.81
N LEU A 399 -8.53 3.41 -12.26
CA LEU A 399 -8.54 3.98 -10.90
C LEU A 399 -9.59 5.09 -10.70
N PHE A 400 -10.09 5.69 -11.78
CA PHE A 400 -11.10 6.76 -11.76
C PHE A 400 -12.48 6.32 -12.25
N LYS A 401 -12.81 5.02 -12.20
CA LYS A 401 -14.22 4.60 -12.40
C LYS A 401 -15.08 5.14 -11.26
N LYS A 402 -16.35 5.47 -11.57
CA LYS A 402 -17.39 6.14 -10.73
C LYS A 402 -17.62 5.59 -9.30
N ARG A 403 -17.01 4.46 -8.91
CA ARG A 403 -17.02 3.93 -7.53
C ARG A 403 -15.71 4.09 -6.76
N HIS A 404 -14.58 4.38 -7.42
CA HIS A 404 -13.36 4.80 -6.72
C HIS A 404 -13.51 6.20 -6.15
N SER A 405 -14.24 7.07 -6.87
CA SER A 405 -14.81 8.26 -6.28
C SER A 405 -15.70 7.93 -5.10
N THR A 406 -16.49 6.84 -5.11
CA THR A 406 -17.29 6.42 -3.94
C THR A 406 -16.43 5.96 -2.77
N VAL A 407 -15.32 5.26 -2.98
CA VAL A 407 -14.37 4.93 -1.91
C VAL A 407 -13.71 6.20 -1.35
N LEU A 408 -13.32 7.13 -2.22
CA LEU A 408 -12.84 8.44 -1.81
C LEU A 408 -13.94 9.25 -1.09
N PHE A 409 -15.21 9.19 -1.54
CA PHE A 409 -16.35 9.83 -0.90
C PHE A 409 -16.71 9.17 0.44
N VAL A 410 -16.55 7.86 0.58
CA VAL A 410 -16.71 7.15 1.86
C VAL A 410 -15.57 7.54 2.79
N LEU A 411 -14.35 7.68 2.28
CA LEU A 411 -13.23 8.26 3.02
C LEU A 411 -13.54 9.70 3.46
N PHE A 412 -14.06 10.54 2.55
CA PHE A 412 -14.47 11.92 2.86
C PHE A 412 -15.63 11.97 3.87
N ALA A 413 -16.60 11.06 3.79
CA ALA A 413 -17.70 10.99 4.74
C ALA A 413 -17.23 10.49 6.13
N ILE A 414 -16.35 9.49 6.17
CA ILE A 414 -15.71 9.02 7.42
C ILE A 414 -14.84 10.13 8.01
N LEU A 415 -14.16 10.91 7.16
CA LEU A 415 -13.37 12.08 7.53
C LEU A 415 -14.25 13.17 8.17
N GLU A 416 -15.34 13.55 7.51
CA GLU A 416 -16.30 14.55 8.00
C GLU A 416 -16.94 14.11 9.33
N GLU A 417 -17.33 12.84 9.46
CA GLU A 417 -17.84 12.28 10.73
C GLU A 417 -16.77 12.36 11.84
N SER A 418 -15.51 12.02 11.54
CA SER A 418 -14.43 12.05 12.53
C SER A 418 -13.98 13.45 12.95
N GLU A 419 -14.14 14.45 12.07
CA GLU A 419 -13.89 15.85 12.42
C GLU A 419 -15.02 16.40 13.30
N SER A 420 -16.28 16.07 12.99
CA SER A 420 -17.43 16.45 13.82
C SER A 420 -17.36 15.87 15.23
N GLU A 421 -17.02 14.58 15.39
CA GLU A 421 -16.86 13.95 16.71
C GLU A 421 -15.74 14.62 17.52
N ARG A 422 -14.70 15.12 16.85
CA ARG A 422 -13.57 15.78 17.50
C ARG A 422 -13.89 17.22 17.91
N GLU A 423 -14.65 17.95 17.10
CA GLU A 423 -15.14 19.29 17.46
C GLU A 423 -16.07 19.21 18.68
N GLU A 424 -16.91 18.17 18.77
CA GLU A 424 -17.75 17.91 19.96
C GLU A 424 -16.91 17.57 21.20
N GLU A 425 -15.87 16.72 21.09
CA GLU A 425 -14.96 16.42 22.21
C GLU A 425 -14.17 17.66 22.68
N GLU A 426 -13.70 18.51 21.75
CA GLU A 426 -12.99 19.75 22.08
C GLU A 426 -13.93 20.79 22.73
N GLU A 427 -15.21 20.87 22.33
CA GLU A 427 -16.22 21.72 22.99
C GLU A 427 -16.58 21.21 24.41
N GLU A 428 -16.72 19.90 24.62
CA GLU A 428 -16.98 19.33 25.96
C GLU A 428 -15.80 19.57 26.92
N GLU A 429 -14.55 19.45 26.45
CA GLU A 429 -13.36 19.77 27.26
C GLU A 429 -13.30 21.27 27.64
N GLU A 430 -13.67 22.17 26.73
CA GLU A 430 -13.75 23.62 27.02
C GLU A 430 -14.86 23.96 28.03
N GLU A 431 -16.03 23.29 27.95
CA GLU A 431 -17.11 23.46 28.92
C GLU A 431 -16.73 22.97 30.33
N GLU A 432 -16.05 21.81 30.43
CA GLU A 432 -15.54 21.29 31.70
C GLU A 432 -14.48 22.21 32.33
N GLU A 433 -13.55 22.76 31.54
CA GLU A 433 -12.57 23.74 32.02
C GLU A 433 -13.23 25.06 32.48
N GLU A 434 -14.29 25.50 31.80
CA GLU A 434 -15.07 26.67 32.23
C GLU A 434 -15.81 26.43 33.55
N GLU A 435 -16.44 25.26 33.74
CA GLU A 435 -17.11 24.90 34.99
C GLU A 435 -16.12 24.77 36.15
N GLU A 436 -14.96 24.16 35.93
CA GLU A 436 -13.92 24.04 36.96
C GLU A 436 -13.39 25.43 37.37
N ASN A 437 -13.21 26.33 36.39
CA ASN A 437 -12.81 27.71 36.65
C ASN A 437 -13.90 28.53 37.37
N LYS A 438 -15.18 28.30 37.07
CA LYS A 438 -16.31 28.89 37.82
C LYS A 438 -16.31 28.40 39.27
N GLY A 439 -16.07 27.11 39.50
CA GLY A 439 -15.96 26.52 40.84
C GLY A 439 -14.80 27.11 41.67
N ARG A 440 -13.60 27.25 41.07
CA ARG A 440 -12.43 27.87 41.73
C ARG A 440 -12.65 29.33 42.11
N LYS A 441 -13.36 30.10 41.27
CA LYS A 441 -13.72 31.51 41.57
C LYS A 441 -14.67 31.61 42.76
N VAL A 442 -15.64 30.70 42.90
CA VAL A 442 -16.57 30.70 44.04
C VAL A 442 -15.84 30.39 45.35
N ILE A 443 -14.96 29.39 45.37
CA ILE A 443 -14.18 29.03 46.58
C ILE A 443 -13.26 30.18 47.02
N THR A 444 -12.72 30.95 46.07
CA THR A 444 -11.87 32.11 46.38
C THR A 444 -12.66 33.25 47.03
N ILE A 445 -13.94 33.43 46.68
CA ILE A 445 -14.80 34.48 47.28
C ILE A 445 -15.24 34.10 48.70
N THR A 446 -15.47 32.82 49.00
CA THR A 446 -15.85 32.36 50.35
C THR A 446 -14.72 32.36 51.38
N HIS A 447 -13.46 32.56 50.97
CA HIS A 447 -12.31 32.69 51.88
C HIS A 447 -11.95 34.15 52.20
N TYR A 448 -12.61 35.12 51.56
CA TYR A 448 -12.41 36.56 51.78
C TYR A 448 -13.62 37.27 52.42
N MET A 449 -14.64 36.51 52.84
CA MET A 449 -15.71 36.93 53.76
C MET A 449 -15.57 36.16 55.06
#